data_AF-A0A7S1Y3Y9-F1
#
_entry.id   AF-A0A7S1Y3Y9-F1
#
_cell.length_a   1.000
_cell.length_b   1.000
_cell.length_c   1.000
_cell.angle_alpha   90.00
_cell.angle_beta   90.00
_cell.angle_gamma   90.00
#
_symmetry.space_group_name_H-M   'P 1'
#
loop_
_entity.id
_entity.type
_entity.pdbx_description
1 polymer ?
#
loop_
_entity_poly.entity_id
_entity_poly.type
_entity_poly.pdbx_seq_one_letter_code
_entity_poly.pdbx_strand_id
1 'polypeptide(L)'
;EKVLKDVTSVLELFKSALEQVVGLHVKASAVFVGKNGDTSQVSIILQEGHVMARIYSQYDYVGLDLHLWSRFEKHDAMKSALVDALGGGGSNTATSYSSYRIVAGGMFGVPNWQDDEKNRGPRATQPCDDDKTTDDDGGIESVMETTVADTMLEEAIKLVPAEAEVAIVVCGAKPEKCSSLKVLAEGSSVNRIVPLLSCPEVDNEYEEGMLDKMMACEKTVFQALQEVMENEDVGKSTIGAVVLDPSTSYSFSRIVYKVLNTNKESIFDRGNLFAMATVFSESDNWRRHMMERFRKEIILYHPCFRTQVVFNSTTADGGGSVEMDLTVSGDEHFIERLKNTVARIEERIALKSDIRDVVGALYTMDPNWDPTYFKHENFDRRDALEQYKSQQAVGYQAVVQLEPKKKSLTTLPVTTASLTTTLKSILSIVVAGLAENLESEASTLENVKFIEADDMGSGCVSVALWEGGSFVLLWDGRIHLDLNLFLYKEDAKLATAIEGRFKSELKLKTALRDVQPRGYGRVVNFDSDLLGDDGDKSR
;
A
#
# COMPACT_ATOMS: atom_id res chain seq x y z
N GLU A 1 -25.72 15.98 -22.49
CA GLU A 1 -27.11 16.46 -22.54
C GLU A 1 -28.20 15.44 -22.96
N LYS A 2 -28.40 15.06 -24.23
CA LYS A 2 -29.55 14.20 -24.63
C LYS A 2 -29.60 12.83 -23.93
N VAL A 3 -28.43 12.22 -23.71
CA VAL A 3 -28.32 10.90 -23.05
C VAL A 3 -28.68 10.98 -21.57
N LEU A 4 -28.33 12.07 -20.88
CA LEU A 4 -28.58 12.21 -19.43
C LEU A 4 -30.05 12.47 -19.08
N LYS A 5 -30.86 12.92 -20.05
CA LYS A 5 -32.30 13.17 -19.86
C LYS A 5 -33.15 11.90 -19.95
N ASP A 6 -32.62 10.82 -20.52
CA ASP A 6 -33.27 9.51 -20.57
C ASP A 6 -32.49 8.51 -19.73
N VAL A 7 -32.89 8.40 -18.46
CA VAL A 7 -32.24 7.50 -17.49
C VAL A 7 -32.35 6.03 -17.88
N THR A 8 -33.36 5.63 -18.64
CA THR A 8 -33.48 4.25 -19.14
C THR A 8 -32.41 3.97 -20.18
N SER A 9 -32.16 4.92 -21.09
CA SER A 9 -31.03 4.83 -22.01
C SER A 9 -29.68 4.75 -21.28
N VAL A 10 -29.49 5.51 -20.20
CA VAL A 10 -28.27 5.43 -19.37
C VAL A 10 -28.11 4.05 -18.75
N LEU A 11 -29.18 3.47 -18.19
CA LEU A 11 -29.13 2.12 -17.63
C LEU A 11 -28.68 1.08 -18.68
N GLU A 12 -29.27 1.11 -19.89
CA GLU A 12 -28.94 0.15 -20.94
C GLU A 12 -27.51 0.34 -21.48
N LEU A 13 -27.04 1.59 -21.58
CA LEU A 13 -25.63 1.87 -21.90
C LEU A 13 -24.69 1.28 -20.86
N PHE A 14 -25.01 1.44 -19.57
CA PHE A 14 -24.18 0.92 -18.49
C PHE A 14 -24.17 -0.61 -18.45
N LYS A 15 -25.32 -1.27 -18.64
CA LYS A 15 -25.37 -2.73 -18.77
C LYS A 15 -24.49 -3.21 -19.92
N SER A 16 -24.63 -2.59 -21.10
CA SER A 16 -23.83 -2.95 -22.27
C SER A 16 -22.33 -2.78 -22.01
N ALA A 17 -21.92 -1.67 -21.38
CA ALA A 17 -20.52 -1.43 -21.01
C ALA A 17 -20.00 -2.49 -20.03
N LEU A 18 -20.75 -2.78 -18.97
CA LEU A 18 -20.34 -3.72 -17.93
C LEU A 18 -20.28 -5.17 -18.44
N GLU A 19 -21.27 -5.61 -19.21
CA GLU A 19 -21.34 -6.99 -19.69
C GLU A 19 -20.44 -7.24 -20.90
N GLN A 20 -20.47 -6.36 -21.91
CA GLN A 20 -19.80 -6.63 -23.18
C GLN A 20 -18.34 -6.17 -23.22
N VAL A 21 -18.01 -5.09 -22.51
CA VAL A 21 -16.65 -4.52 -22.51
C VAL A 21 -15.83 -5.06 -21.35
N VAL A 22 -16.40 -5.10 -20.15
CA VAL A 22 -15.68 -5.47 -18.92
C VAL A 22 -15.86 -6.97 -18.59
N GLY A 23 -16.95 -7.58 -19.05
CA GLY A 23 -17.30 -8.97 -18.73
C GLY A 23 -17.70 -9.16 -17.28
N LEU A 24 -18.52 -8.26 -16.74
CA LEU A 24 -19.17 -8.35 -15.43
C LEU A 24 -20.64 -8.73 -15.61
N HIS A 25 -21.21 -9.50 -14.69
CA HIS A 25 -22.53 -10.11 -14.90
C HIS A 25 -23.62 -9.34 -14.16
N VAL A 26 -24.61 -8.79 -14.87
CA VAL A 26 -25.72 -8.07 -14.24
C VAL A 26 -26.74 -9.04 -13.63
N LYS A 27 -27.08 -8.83 -12.36
CA LYS A 27 -28.04 -9.64 -11.61
C LYS A 27 -29.38 -8.95 -11.44
N ALA A 28 -29.33 -7.69 -11.06
CA ALA A 28 -30.50 -6.86 -10.91
C ALA A 28 -30.16 -5.41 -11.26
N SER A 29 -31.17 -4.65 -11.65
CA SER A 29 -30.99 -3.23 -11.91
C SER A 29 -32.28 -2.48 -11.68
N ALA A 30 -32.18 -1.22 -11.28
CA ALA A 30 -33.33 -0.35 -11.29
C ALA A 30 -32.99 1.12 -11.46
N VAL A 31 -34.02 1.84 -11.89
CA VAL A 31 -34.02 3.27 -12.10
C VAL A 31 -34.99 3.93 -11.14
N PHE A 32 -34.62 5.08 -10.59
CA PHE A 32 -35.50 6.02 -9.90
C PHE A 32 -35.44 7.38 -10.58
N VAL A 33 -36.58 7.99 -10.86
CA VAL A 33 -36.69 9.33 -11.45
C VAL A 33 -37.30 10.25 -10.40
N GLY A 34 -36.58 11.31 -10.03
CA GLY A 34 -37.08 12.33 -9.11
C GLY A 34 -38.25 13.10 -9.74
N LYS A 35 -39.10 13.73 -8.90
CA LYS A 35 -40.37 14.33 -9.34
C LYS A 35 -40.21 15.40 -10.41
N ASN A 36 -39.14 16.18 -10.32
CA ASN A 36 -38.86 17.26 -11.27
C ASN A 36 -38.07 16.77 -12.50
N GLY A 37 -37.67 15.49 -12.54
CA GLY A 37 -36.79 14.95 -13.58
C GLY A 37 -35.33 15.42 -13.50
N ASP A 38 -35.03 16.43 -12.68
CA ASP A 38 -33.70 17.01 -12.51
C ASP A 38 -32.69 15.98 -11.99
N THR A 39 -33.10 15.20 -10.98
CA THR A 39 -32.30 14.15 -10.38
C THR A 39 -32.86 12.77 -10.74
N SER A 40 -31.97 11.88 -11.17
CA SER A 40 -32.29 10.48 -11.46
C SER A 40 -31.22 9.56 -10.90
N GLN A 41 -31.58 8.33 -10.58
CA GLN A 41 -30.67 7.35 -10.01
C GLN A 41 -30.75 6.04 -10.80
N VAL A 42 -29.59 5.43 -11.03
CA VAL A 42 -29.45 4.11 -11.63
C VAL A 42 -28.68 3.24 -10.66
N SER A 43 -29.22 2.08 -10.32
CA SER A 43 -28.50 1.06 -9.59
C SER A 43 -28.41 -0.22 -10.41
N ILE A 44 -27.23 -0.80 -10.45
CA ILE A 44 -26.94 -2.08 -11.09
C ILE A 44 -26.22 -2.95 -10.06
N ILE A 45 -26.81 -4.09 -9.74
CA ILE A 45 -26.18 -5.13 -8.92
C ILE A 45 -25.57 -6.14 -9.89
N LEU A 46 -24.28 -6.38 -9.72
CA LEU A 46 -23.48 -7.34 -10.48
C LEU A 46 -23.23 -8.59 -9.61
N GLN A 47 -22.80 -9.69 -10.22
CA GLN A 47 -22.32 -10.85 -9.45
C GLN A 47 -21.06 -10.50 -8.65
N GLU A 48 -20.22 -9.61 -9.18
CA GLU A 48 -18.91 -9.25 -8.65
C GLU A 48 -18.91 -7.96 -7.82
N GLY A 49 -20.00 -7.19 -7.85
CA GLY A 49 -20.05 -5.83 -7.30
C GLY A 49 -21.37 -5.10 -7.49
N HIS A 50 -21.36 -3.77 -7.34
CA HIS A 50 -22.48 -2.91 -7.73
C HIS A 50 -22.02 -1.57 -8.31
N VAL A 51 -22.92 -0.96 -9.08
CA VAL A 51 -22.82 0.41 -9.58
C VAL A 51 -24.00 1.20 -9.06
N MET A 52 -23.72 2.38 -8.50
CA MET A 52 -24.71 3.42 -8.25
C MET A 52 -24.36 4.64 -9.09
N ALA A 53 -25.32 5.14 -9.85
CA ALA A 53 -25.19 6.37 -10.62
C ALA A 53 -26.25 7.37 -10.19
N ARG A 54 -25.82 8.62 -9.99
CA ARG A 54 -26.68 9.74 -9.60
C ARG A 54 -26.52 10.82 -10.65
N ILE A 55 -27.58 11.05 -11.39
CA ILE A 55 -27.60 11.90 -12.58
C ILE A 55 -28.25 13.22 -12.20
N TYR A 56 -27.55 14.32 -12.47
CA TYR A 56 -27.99 15.69 -12.27
C TYR A 56 -28.03 16.38 -13.63
N SER A 57 -29.18 16.28 -14.28
CA SER A 57 -29.34 16.74 -15.67
C SER A 57 -29.14 18.25 -15.82
N GLN A 58 -29.47 19.03 -14.78
CA GLN A 58 -29.30 20.48 -14.73
C GLN A 58 -27.85 20.95 -14.62
N TYR A 59 -26.93 20.06 -14.20
CA TYR A 59 -25.51 20.37 -14.03
C TYR A 59 -24.62 19.60 -15.01
N ASP A 60 -25.20 18.83 -15.93
CA ASP A 60 -24.49 17.85 -16.78
C ASP A 60 -23.51 16.97 -15.96
N TYR A 61 -23.91 16.61 -14.73
CA TYR A 61 -23.06 15.91 -13.77
C TYR A 61 -23.61 14.51 -13.46
N VAL A 62 -22.71 13.54 -13.36
CA VAL A 62 -23.03 12.18 -12.91
C VAL A 62 -22.05 11.76 -11.81
N GLY A 63 -22.59 11.48 -10.63
CA GLY A 63 -21.84 10.85 -9.55
C GLY A 63 -21.92 9.34 -9.64
N LEU A 64 -20.78 8.65 -9.66
CA LEU A 64 -20.69 7.19 -9.72
C LEU A 64 -20.09 6.64 -8.42
N ASP A 65 -20.73 5.62 -7.84
CA ASP A 65 -20.13 4.72 -6.87
C ASP A 65 -19.92 3.36 -7.54
N LEU A 66 -18.67 2.92 -7.57
CA LEU A 66 -18.27 1.62 -8.10
C LEU A 66 -17.72 0.81 -6.92
N HIS A 67 -18.31 -0.34 -6.66
CA HIS A 67 -17.85 -1.23 -5.60
C HIS A 67 -17.75 -2.64 -6.17
N LEU A 68 -16.56 -3.22 -6.15
CA LEU A 68 -16.33 -4.62 -6.45
C LEU A 68 -15.97 -5.35 -5.16
N TRP A 69 -16.60 -6.50 -4.90
CA TRP A 69 -16.26 -7.41 -3.81
C TRP A 69 -15.50 -8.65 -4.28
N SER A 70 -15.31 -8.76 -5.60
CA SER A 70 -14.49 -9.77 -6.27
C SER A 70 -14.05 -9.24 -7.65
N ARG A 71 -13.09 -9.89 -8.34
CA ARG A 71 -12.52 -9.41 -9.63
C ARG A 71 -11.98 -7.99 -9.55
N PHE A 72 -11.24 -7.67 -8.48
CA PHE A 72 -10.76 -6.31 -8.20
C PHE A 72 -9.91 -5.71 -9.32
N GLU A 73 -9.23 -6.55 -10.11
CA GLU A 73 -8.45 -6.17 -11.29
C GLU A 73 -9.29 -5.47 -12.37
N LYS A 74 -10.60 -5.71 -12.39
CA LYS A 74 -11.52 -5.12 -13.39
C LYS A 74 -11.96 -3.71 -13.04
N HIS A 75 -11.61 -3.17 -11.87
CA HIS A 75 -12.10 -1.88 -11.39
C HIS A 75 -11.76 -0.72 -12.34
N ASP A 76 -10.54 -0.69 -12.90
CA ASP A 76 -10.13 0.37 -13.83
C ASP A 76 -10.83 0.24 -15.19
N ALA A 77 -10.95 -0.98 -15.72
CA ALA A 77 -11.69 -1.23 -16.95
C ALA A 77 -13.18 -0.85 -16.81
N MET A 78 -13.78 -1.16 -15.66
CA MET A 78 -15.15 -0.77 -15.30
C MET A 78 -15.34 0.73 -15.27
N LYS A 79 -14.44 1.45 -14.58
CA LYS A 79 -14.44 2.91 -14.52
C LYS A 79 -14.33 3.52 -15.92
N SER A 80 -13.35 3.10 -16.71
CA SER A 80 -13.15 3.60 -18.08
C SER A 80 -14.37 3.35 -18.95
N ALA A 81 -14.92 2.12 -18.96
CA ALA A 81 -16.07 1.79 -19.79
C ALA A 81 -17.32 2.62 -19.44
N LEU A 82 -17.55 2.92 -18.15
CA LEU A 82 -18.67 3.77 -17.73
C LEU A 82 -18.46 5.24 -18.07
N VAL A 83 -17.23 5.76 -17.94
CA VAL A 83 -16.89 7.12 -18.36
C VAL A 83 -17.04 7.27 -19.88
N ASP A 84 -16.58 6.28 -20.65
CA ASP A 84 -16.72 6.23 -22.10
C ASP A 84 -18.19 6.20 -22.52
N ALA A 85 -19.01 5.39 -21.84
CA ALA A 85 -20.46 5.31 -22.08
C ALA A 85 -21.18 6.65 -21.84
N LEU A 86 -20.66 7.48 -20.94
CA LEU A 86 -21.16 8.85 -20.71
C LEU A 86 -20.58 9.89 -21.69
N GLY A 87 -19.67 9.48 -22.58
CA GLY A 87 -18.99 10.36 -23.53
C GLY A 87 -17.78 11.10 -22.97
N GLY A 88 -17.25 10.69 -21.81
CA GLY A 88 -16.13 11.35 -21.13
C GLY A 88 -14.73 10.94 -21.59
N GLY A 89 -14.58 9.87 -22.38
CA GLY A 89 -13.29 9.28 -22.74
C GLY A 89 -12.75 9.53 -24.15
N GLY A 90 -13.29 10.52 -24.87
CA GLY A 90 -12.75 10.89 -26.19
C GLY A 90 -11.35 11.50 -26.10
N SER A 91 -10.41 11.04 -26.94
CA SER A 91 -8.99 11.48 -26.99
C SER A 91 -8.77 12.99 -27.24
N ASN A 92 -9.84 13.73 -27.58
CA ASN A 92 -9.81 15.15 -27.94
C ASN A 92 -10.57 16.05 -26.97
N THR A 93 -11.15 15.52 -25.89
CA THR A 93 -11.82 16.29 -24.84
C THR A 93 -11.06 16.12 -23.54
N ALA A 94 -10.64 17.21 -22.91
CA ALA A 94 -10.03 17.17 -21.59
C ALA A 94 -10.92 16.31 -20.65
N THR A 95 -10.35 15.24 -20.09
CA THR A 95 -11.08 14.29 -19.23
C THR A 95 -11.68 15.04 -18.04
N SER A 96 -12.99 15.30 -18.10
CA SER A 96 -13.72 16.04 -17.06
C SER A 96 -14.32 15.08 -16.03
N TYR A 97 -13.49 14.22 -15.44
CA TYR A 97 -13.90 13.38 -14.32
C TYR A 97 -12.86 13.42 -13.21
N SER A 98 -13.32 13.22 -11.97
CA SER A 98 -12.47 12.98 -10.80
C SER A 98 -12.86 11.65 -10.18
N SER A 99 -11.89 10.97 -9.56
CA SER A 99 -12.13 9.71 -8.89
C SER A 99 -11.25 9.59 -7.66
N TYR A 100 -11.78 9.00 -6.61
CA TYR A 100 -11.01 8.52 -5.46
C TYR A 100 -11.43 7.08 -5.17
N ARG A 101 -10.64 6.38 -4.37
CA ARG A 101 -10.86 4.97 -4.03
C ARG A 101 -10.89 4.82 -2.51
N ILE A 102 -11.93 4.15 -2.03
CA ILE A 102 -12.01 3.65 -0.66
C ILE A 102 -11.83 2.14 -0.73
N VAL A 103 -11.03 1.59 0.18
CA VAL A 103 -10.88 0.13 0.32
C VAL A 103 -11.85 -0.33 1.40
N ALA A 104 -12.89 -1.05 0.97
CA ALA A 104 -13.84 -1.72 1.85
C ALA A 104 -13.60 -3.25 1.82
N GLY A 105 -14.32 -3.99 2.67
CA GLY A 105 -14.23 -5.45 2.72
C GLY A 105 -14.68 -6.14 1.43
N GLY A 106 -14.37 -7.44 1.32
CA GLY A 106 -14.86 -8.30 0.25
C GLY A 106 -16.09 -9.12 0.66
N MET A 107 -16.55 -9.97 -0.25
CA MET A 107 -17.68 -10.87 -0.03
C MET A 107 -17.18 -12.30 0.20
N PHE A 108 -17.63 -12.97 1.26
CA PHE A 108 -17.24 -14.37 1.48
C PHE A 108 -17.98 -15.32 0.54
N GLY A 109 -17.34 -16.45 0.23
CA GLY A 109 -17.94 -17.52 -0.57
C GLY A 109 -18.07 -17.21 -2.06
N VAL A 110 -17.44 -16.14 -2.55
CA VAL A 110 -17.35 -15.89 -4.00
C VAL A 110 -16.47 -16.94 -4.67
N PRO A 111 -16.86 -17.49 -5.84
CA PRO A 111 -16.17 -18.64 -6.45
C PRO A 111 -14.74 -18.34 -6.91
N ASN A 112 -14.43 -17.07 -7.18
CA ASN A 112 -13.15 -16.61 -7.72
C ASN A 112 -12.21 -15.98 -6.66
N TRP A 113 -12.46 -16.20 -5.36
CA TRP A 113 -11.65 -15.60 -4.30
C TRP A 113 -10.16 -15.94 -4.39
N GLN A 114 -9.82 -17.09 -4.98
CA GLN A 114 -8.44 -17.54 -5.17
C GLN A 114 -7.70 -16.70 -6.22
N ASP A 115 -8.39 -16.30 -7.28
CA ASP A 115 -7.83 -15.39 -8.29
C ASP A 115 -7.62 -14.01 -7.68
N ASP A 116 -8.59 -13.55 -6.88
CA ASP A 116 -8.54 -12.25 -6.21
C ASP A 116 -7.39 -12.19 -5.18
N GLU A 117 -7.14 -13.29 -4.45
CA GLU A 117 -6.04 -13.39 -3.49
C GLU A 117 -4.66 -13.38 -4.16
N LYS A 118 -4.53 -13.95 -5.38
CA LYS A 118 -3.30 -13.87 -6.18
C LYS A 118 -3.01 -12.45 -6.67
N ASN A 119 -4.06 -11.69 -6.98
CA ASN A 119 -3.97 -10.31 -7.48
C ASN A 119 -4.03 -9.27 -6.35
N ARG A 120 -4.05 -9.70 -5.09
CA ARG A 120 -4.09 -8.82 -3.94
C ARG A 120 -2.82 -7.96 -3.92
N GLY A 121 -3.00 -6.66 -3.67
CA GLY A 121 -1.91 -5.68 -3.62
C GLY A 121 -0.83 -6.00 -2.59
N PRO A 122 0.22 -5.17 -2.49
CA PRO A 122 1.41 -5.43 -1.68
C PRO A 122 1.04 -5.93 -0.27
N ARG A 123 1.53 -7.12 0.09
CA ARG A 123 1.39 -7.63 1.44
C ARG A 123 2.37 -6.86 2.32
N ALA A 124 1.87 -5.96 3.15
CA ALA A 124 2.59 -5.60 4.35
C ALA A 124 2.60 -6.88 5.22
N THR A 125 3.64 -7.69 5.10
CA THR A 125 3.94 -8.71 6.11
C THR A 125 4.14 -7.96 7.41
N GLN A 126 3.10 -7.89 8.25
CA GLN A 126 3.29 -7.40 9.60
C GLN A 126 4.20 -8.43 10.30
N PRO A 127 5.19 -8.00 11.10
CA PRO A 127 6.08 -8.89 11.85
C PRO A 127 5.39 -9.83 12.86
N CYS A 128 4.05 -9.88 12.87
CA CYS A 128 3.22 -10.55 13.87
C CYS A 128 2.30 -11.61 13.27
N ASP A 129 2.32 -11.86 11.96
CA ASP A 129 1.46 -12.87 11.31
C ASP A 129 2.08 -14.29 11.25
N ASP A 130 3.29 -14.45 11.80
CA ASP A 130 4.09 -15.67 11.65
C ASP A 130 3.94 -16.61 12.85
N ASP A 131 2.90 -17.45 12.82
CA ASP A 131 2.75 -18.58 13.76
C ASP A 131 2.57 -19.92 13.03
N LYS A 132 3.02 -20.01 11.77
CA LYS A 132 3.03 -21.27 11.01
C LYS A 132 4.33 -21.46 10.27
N THR A 133 5.34 -21.92 10.99
CA THR A 133 6.51 -22.59 10.41
C THR A 133 6.06 -23.90 9.77
N THR A 134 6.11 -23.98 8.45
CA THR A 134 6.29 -25.27 7.77
C THR A 134 7.76 -25.38 7.41
N ASP A 135 8.48 -26.14 8.21
CA ASP A 135 9.81 -26.61 7.88
C ASP A 135 9.71 -27.49 6.62
N ASP A 136 10.10 -26.96 5.47
CA ASP A 136 10.36 -27.76 4.28
C ASP A 136 11.80 -27.47 3.82
N ASP A 137 12.72 -28.26 4.36
CA ASP A 137 14.15 -28.25 4.06
C ASP A 137 14.37 -29.05 2.76
N GLY A 138 14.29 -28.36 1.62
CA GLY A 138 14.43 -28.92 0.28
C GLY A 138 15.69 -28.45 -0.44
N GLY A 139 16.78 -29.22 -0.33
CA GLY A 139 18.13 -28.93 -0.83
C GLY A 139 18.34 -28.81 -2.37
N ILE A 140 17.41 -28.21 -3.11
CA ILE A 140 17.56 -27.84 -4.53
C ILE A 140 17.64 -26.30 -4.71
N GLU A 141 17.27 -25.49 -3.71
CA GLU A 141 17.30 -24.01 -3.79
C GLU A 141 18.73 -23.40 -3.78
N SER A 142 19.69 -24.00 -3.08
CA SER A 142 21.01 -23.39 -2.80
C SER A 142 21.84 -22.95 -4.03
N VAL A 143 21.71 -23.62 -5.17
CA VAL A 143 22.51 -23.29 -6.38
C VAL A 143 21.94 -22.08 -7.13
N MET A 144 20.61 -21.96 -7.15
CA MET A 144 19.93 -20.83 -7.77
C MET A 144 20.08 -19.58 -6.90
N GLU A 145 20.02 -19.73 -5.58
CA GLU A 145 20.27 -18.69 -4.59
C GLU A 145 21.66 -18.06 -4.73
N THR A 146 22.71 -18.90 -4.84
CA THR A 146 24.09 -18.42 -4.95
C THR A 146 24.29 -17.60 -6.24
N THR A 147 23.75 -18.08 -7.37
CA THR A 147 23.87 -17.38 -8.67
C THR A 147 23.15 -16.03 -8.68
N VAL A 148 21.99 -15.96 -8.02
CA VAL A 148 21.22 -14.74 -7.86
C VAL A 148 21.97 -13.72 -6.99
N ALA A 149 22.48 -14.15 -5.83
CA ALA A 149 23.24 -13.28 -4.94
C ALA A 149 24.55 -12.78 -5.56
N ASP A 150 25.24 -13.62 -6.33
CA ASP A 150 26.44 -13.23 -7.06
C ASP A 150 26.13 -12.12 -8.09
N THR A 151 25.01 -12.24 -8.81
CA THR A 151 24.54 -11.21 -9.76
C THR A 151 24.15 -9.91 -9.04
N MET A 152 23.46 -10.02 -7.89
CA MET A 152 23.12 -8.86 -7.07
C MET A 152 24.38 -8.12 -6.61
N LEU A 153 25.39 -8.85 -6.12
CA LEU A 153 26.65 -8.28 -5.66
C LEU A 153 27.42 -7.61 -6.80
N GLU A 154 27.49 -8.25 -7.97
CA GLU A 154 28.19 -7.70 -9.14
C GLU A 154 27.59 -6.37 -9.61
N GLU A 155 26.27 -6.20 -9.54
CA GLU A 155 25.62 -4.94 -9.89
C GLU A 155 25.67 -3.92 -8.74
N ALA A 156 25.51 -4.38 -7.50
CA ALA A 156 25.47 -3.51 -6.32
C ALA A 156 26.85 -2.94 -5.98
N ILE A 157 27.95 -3.66 -6.23
CA ILE A 157 29.30 -3.14 -5.96
C ILE A 157 29.63 -1.91 -6.81
N LYS A 158 28.92 -1.68 -7.92
CA LYS A 158 29.03 -0.45 -8.73
C LYS A 158 28.50 0.79 -8.00
N LEU A 159 27.80 0.61 -6.88
CA LEU A 159 27.36 1.70 -5.98
C LEU A 159 28.46 2.14 -5.01
N VAL A 160 29.54 1.36 -4.87
CA VAL A 160 30.69 1.72 -4.04
C VAL A 160 31.27 3.05 -4.54
N PRO A 161 31.55 4.02 -3.64
CA PRO A 161 32.20 5.27 -4.02
C PRO A 161 33.51 5.01 -4.78
N ALA A 162 33.80 5.79 -5.82
CA ALA A 162 34.99 5.60 -6.67
C ALA A 162 36.32 5.72 -5.89
N GLU A 163 36.28 6.33 -4.70
CA GLU A 163 37.42 6.53 -3.80
C GLU A 163 37.65 5.36 -2.83
N ALA A 164 36.82 4.31 -2.87
CA ALA A 164 36.98 3.15 -2.01
C ALA A 164 38.21 2.31 -2.42
N GLU A 165 39.25 2.32 -1.58
CA GLU A 165 40.47 1.56 -1.85
C GLU A 165 40.37 0.08 -1.47
N VAL A 166 39.67 -0.21 -0.37
CA VAL A 166 39.63 -1.55 0.23
C VAL A 166 38.20 -2.06 0.41
N ALA A 167 37.95 -3.28 -0.04
CA ALA A 167 36.74 -4.05 0.21
C ALA A 167 37.02 -5.21 1.17
N ILE A 168 36.30 -5.27 2.28
CA ILE A 168 36.27 -6.44 3.15
C ILE A 168 35.19 -7.40 2.64
N VAL A 169 35.54 -8.68 2.54
CA VAL A 169 34.57 -9.76 2.36
C VAL A 169 34.58 -10.63 3.60
N VAL A 170 33.48 -10.63 4.34
CA VAL A 170 33.30 -11.52 5.49
C VAL A 170 32.77 -12.84 4.96
N CYS A 171 33.48 -13.93 5.24
CA CYS A 171 33.21 -15.27 4.74
C CYS A 171 33.06 -16.27 5.88
N GLY A 172 32.46 -17.43 5.59
CA GLY A 172 32.51 -18.60 6.46
C GLY A 172 33.93 -19.20 6.61
N ALA A 173 34.05 -20.28 7.38
CA ALA A 173 35.35 -20.85 7.75
C ALA A 173 36.12 -21.47 6.56
N LYS A 174 35.44 -21.78 5.45
CA LYS A 174 36.06 -22.38 4.26
C LYS A 174 36.11 -21.34 3.13
N PRO A 175 37.31 -20.91 2.69
CA PRO A 175 37.44 -19.86 1.68
C PRO A 175 36.82 -20.26 0.33
N GLU A 176 36.86 -21.54 -0.02
CA GLU A 176 36.30 -22.07 -1.27
C GLU A 176 34.77 -21.87 -1.41
N LYS A 177 34.08 -21.71 -0.27
CA LYS A 177 32.63 -21.48 -0.18
C LYS A 177 32.24 -20.00 -0.22
N CYS A 178 33.19 -19.07 -0.22
CA CYS A 178 32.90 -17.64 -0.26
C CYS A 178 32.70 -17.20 -1.73
N SER A 179 31.45 -17.13 -2.19
CA SER A 179 31.14 -16.75 -3.57
C SER A 179 31.39 -15.27 -3.81
N SER A 180 31.09 -14.43 -2.81
CA SER A 180 31.32 -12.98 -2.84
C SER A 180 32.77 -12.63 -3.15
N LEU A 181 33.73 -13.41 -2.63
CA LEU A 181 35.16 -13.19 -2.86
C LEU A 181 35.53 -13.39 -4.34
N LYS A 182 34.93 -14.37 -5.01
CA LYS A 182 35.17 -14.65 -6.43
C LYS A 182 34.57 -13.56 -7.31
N VAL A 183 33.33 -13.18 -7.04
CA VAL A 183 32.62 -12.10 -7.77
C VAL A 183 33.41 -10.79 -7.71
N LEU A 184 33.90 -10.42 -6.53
CA LEU A 184 34.65 -9.18 -6.36
C LEU A 184 36.03 -9.23 -7.02
N ALA A 185 36.70 -10.38 -7.01
CA ALA A 185 38.00 -10.54 -7.67
C ALA A 185 37.90 -10.41 -9.19
N GLU A 186 36.75 -10.75 -9.79
CA GLU A 186 36.54 -10.71 -11.24
C GLU A 186 35.95 -9.39 -11.74
N GLY A 187 35.17 -8.67 -10.93
CA GLY A 187 34.34 -7.56 -11.41
C GLY A 187 34.38 -6.26 -10.61
N SER A 188 35.12 -6.16 -9.50
CA SER A 188 35.07 -4.96 -8.66
C SER A 188 35.98 -3.83 -9.14
N SER A 189 35.52 -2.60 -8.95
CA SER A 189 36.32 -1.36 -9.12
C SER A 189 37.21 -1.06 -7.91
N VAL A 190 37.31 -1.99 -6.95
CA VAL A 190 38.01 -1.78 -5.69
C VAL A 190 39.45 -2.28 -5.83
N ASN A 191 40.42 -1.49 -5.37
CA ASN A 191 41.84 -1.76 -5.60
C ASN A 191 42.33 -2.99 -4.83
N ARG A 192 41.80 -3.24 -3.63
CA ARG A 192 42.25 -4.32 -2.76
C ARG A 192 41.07 -5.00 -2.09
N ILE A 193 41.05 -6.33 -2.16
CA ILE A 193 40.01 -7.16 -1.54
C ILE A 193 40.64 -7.95 -0.39
N VAL A 194 40.01 -7.90 0.78
CA VAL A 194 40.49 -8.53 2.01
C VAL A 194 39.44 -9.53 2.50
N PRO A 195 39.69 -10.85 2.36
CA PRO A 195 38.82 -11.85 2.94
C PRO A 195 39.04 -11.96 4.46
N LEU A 196 37.98 -11.88 5.24
CA LEU A 196 37.95 -12.25 6.65
C LEU A 196 37.24 -13.59 6.77
N LEU A 197 37.99 -14.63 7.15
CA LEU A 197 37.47 -15.99 7.28
C LEU A 197 36.99 -16.26 8.70
N SER A 198 35.82 -16.90 8.83
CA SER A 198 35.27 -17.28 10.14
C SER A 198 36.23 -18.16 10.93
N CYS A 199 36.34 -17.89 12.22
CA CYS A 199 37.06 -18.73 13.15
C CYS A 199 36.25 -20.02 13.41
N PRO A 200 36.77 -21.21 13.06
CA PRO A 200 36.02 -22.48 13.20
C PRO A 200 35.56 -22.78 14.62
N GLU A 201 36.20 -22.17 15.61
CA GLU A 201 35.97 -22.40 17.03
C GLU A 201 34.81 -21.59 17.61
N VAL A 202 34.11 -20.75 16.82
CA VAL A 202 33.15 -19.73 17.31
C VAL A 202 31.72 -19.96 16.82
N ASP A 203 31.41 -21.17 16.34
CA ASP A 203 30.07 -21.45 15.78
C ASP A 203 28.98 -21.56 16.86
N ASN A 204 29.31 -21.85 18.13
CA ASN A 204 28.35 -21.94 19.23
C ASN A 204 28.75 -21.06 20.43
N GLU A 205 28.03 -19.97 20.67
CA GLU A 205 28.34 -19.00 21.73
C GLU A 205 28.14 -19.52 23.17
N TYR A 206 27.55 -20.71 23.34
CA TYR A 206 27.20 -21.27 24.65
C TYR A 206 28.18 -22.32 25.18
N GLU A 207 29.25 -22.66 24.45
CA GLU A 207 30.22 -23.65 24.95
C GLU A 207 31.16 -23.07 26.02
N GLU A 208 31.69 -23.94 26.88
CA GLU A 208 32.64 -23.57 27.92
C GLU A 208 33.95 -23.05 27.30
N GLY A 209 34.46 -21.93 27.80
CA GLY A 209 35.65 -21.25 27.26
C GLY A 209 35.42 -20.43 25.98
N MET A 210 34.17 -20.24 25.55
CA MET A 210 33.87 -19.48 24.32
C MET A 210 34.31 -18.03 24.35
N LEU A 211 34.31 -17.39 25.52
CA LEU A 211 34.78 -16.01 25.64
C LEU A 211 36.24 -15.86 25.19
N ASP A 212 37.10 -16.79 25.59
CA ASP A 212 38.52 -16.77 25.22
C ASP A 212 38.72 -17.02 23.71
N LYS A 213 37.93 -17.94 23.13
CA LYS A 213 37.92 -18.21 21.69
C LYS A 213 37.43 -17.00 20.88
N MET A 214 36.37 -16.34 21.34
CA MET A 214 35.86 -15.11 20.72
C MET A 214 36.89 -13.97 20.80
N MET A 215 37.56 -13.81 21.94
CA MET A 215 38.63 -12.80 22.10
C MET A 215 39.85 -13.11 21.21
N ALA A 216 40.23 -14.38 21.08
CA ALA A 216 41.29 -14.79 20.16
C ALA A 216 40.91 -14.48 18.70
N CYS A 217 39.69 -14.81 18.32
CA CYS A 217 39.15 -14.50 16.99
C CYS A 217 39.09 -12.99 16.72
N GLU A 218 38.63 -12.20 17.69
CA GLU A 218 38.59 -10.73 17.63
C GLU A 218 40.00 -10.15 17.40
N LYS A 219 41.00 -10.68 18.11
CA LYS A 219 42.40 -10.29 17.92
C LYS A 219 42.90 -10.63 16.53
N THR A 220 42.58 -11.81 15.99
CA THR A 220 42.95 -12.21 14.62
C THR A 220 42.31 -11.30 13.58
N VAL A 221 41.02 -10.99 13.72
CA VAL A 221 40.31 -10.05 12.82
C VAL A 221 40.94 -8.66 12.88
N PHE A 222 41.24 -8.16 14.08
CA PHE A 222 41.87 -6.86 14.26
C PHE A 222 43.26 -6.81 13.63
N GLN A 223 44.09 -7.84 13.83
CA GLN A 223 45.43 -7.93 13.22
C GLN A 223 45.35 -7.94 11.69
N ALA A 224 44.44 -8.74 11.11
CA ALA A 224 44.22 -8.76 9.67
C ALA A 224 43.83 -7.38 9.12
N LEU A 225 43.00 -6.62 9.86
CA LEU A 225 42.64 -5.26 9.48
C LEU A 225 43.82 -4.28 9.63
N GLN A 226 44.63 -4.39 10.69
CA GLN A 226 45.81 -3.55 10.87
C GLN A 226 46.83 -3.75 9.75
N GLU A 227 47.14 -4.99 9.38
CA GLU A 227 48.05 -5.31 8.27
C GLU A 227 47.59 -4.71 6.93
N VAL A 228 46.28 -4.50 6.77
CA VAL A 228 45.72 -3.86 5.58
C VAL A 228 45.93 -2.36 5.62
N MET A 229 45.76 -1.74 6.78
CA MET A 229 45.85 -0.29 6.99
C MET A 229 47.29 0.23 7.10
N GLU A 230 48.24 -0.58 7.55
CA GLU A 230 49.65 -0.22 7.76
C GLU A 230 50.54 -0.42 6.51
N ASN A 231 49.95 -0.68 5.34
CA ASN A 231 50.73 -0.92 4.14
C ASN A 231 51.43 0.37 3.65
N GLU A 232 52.76 0.41 3.77
CA GLU A 232 53.59 1.60 3.55
C GLU A 232 53.53 2.17 2.11
N ASP A 233 53.16 1.35 1.12
CA ASP A 233 53.26 1.72 -0.30
C ASP A 233 52.14 2.65 -0.82
N VAL A 234 51.01 2.79 -0.12
CA VAL A 234 49.80 3.47 -0.64
C VAL A 234 49.34 4.65 0.23
N GLY A 235 49.97 4.88 1.37
CA GLY A 235 49.46 5.82 2.38
C GLY A 235 48.33 5.19 3.20
N LYS A 236 47.64 6.00 4.00
CA LYS A 236 46.58 5.50 4.90
C LYS A 236 45.36 5.05 4.08
N SER A 237 45.29 3.76 3.76
CA SER A 237 44.11 3.19 3.12
C SER A 237 42.90 3.20 4.03
N THR A 238 41.72 3.39 3.46
CA THR A 238 40.43 3.31 4.16
C THR A 238 39.56 2.21 3.56
N ILE A 239 38.70 1.65 4.41
CA ILE A 239 37.77 0.60 3.99
C ILE A 239 36.52 1.29 3.46
N GLY A 240 36.23 1.09 2.18
CA GLY A 240 35.07 1.68 1.53
C GLY A 240 33.92 0.69 1.28
N ALA A 241 34.18 -0.61 1.38
CA ALA A 241 33.17 -1.64 1.20
C ALA A 241 33.26 -2.78 2.21
N VAL A 242 32.11 -3.28 2.70
CA VAL A 242 31.98 -4.45 3.57
C VAL A 242 30.87 -5.36 3.04
N VAL A 243 31.22 -6.56 2.60
CA VAL A 243 30.27 -7.52 2.04
C VAL A 243 30.15 -8.72 2.97
N LEU A 244 28.92 -9.03 3.42
CA LEU A 244 28.63 -10.23 4.20
C LEU A 244 28.21 -11.36 3.26
N ASP A 245 29.12 -12.30 3.04
CA ASP A 245 28.87 -13.46 2.19
C ASP A 245 27.74 -14.34 2.77
N PRO A 246 26.94 -15.02 1.91
CA PRO A 246 25.94 -15.99 2.36
C PRO A 246 26.48 -17.04 3.34
N SER A 247 27.75 -17.46 3.21
CA SER A 247 28.37 -18.45 4.11
C SER A 247 28.73 -17.93 5.51
N THR A 248 28.55 -16.63 5.77
CA THR A 248 28.93 -16.01 7.05
C THR A 248 27.96 -16.38 8.17
N SER A 249 28.50 -16.74 9.34
CA SER A 249 27.70 -16.99 10.55
C SER A 249 27.42 -15.71 11.34
N TYR A 250 26.28 -15.68 12.03
CA TYR A 250 25.89 -14.57 12.91
C TYR A 250 26.97 -14.22 13.94
N SER A 251 27.54 -15.23 14.60
CA SER A 251 28.59 -15.07 15.63
C SER A 251 29.82 -14.37 15.08
N PHE A 252 30.29 -14.77 13.89
CA PHE A 252 31.45 -14.16 13.28
C PHE A 252 31.17 -12.73 12.79
N SER A 253 30.02 -12.47 12.18
CA SER A 253 29.64 -11.10 11.78
C SER A 253 29.58 -10.15 12.98
N ARG A 254 29.16 -10.60 14.18
CA ARG A 254 29.20 -9.79 15.40
C ARG A 254 30.62 -9.43 15.83
N ILE A 255 31.57 -10.36 15.71
CA ILE A 255 32.98 -10.10 16.03
C ILE A 255 33.54 -9.06 15.06
N VAL A 256 33.35 -9.27 13.76
CA VAL A 256 33.81 -8.32 12.73
C VAL A 256 33.20 -6.95 12.96
N TYR A 257 31.87 -6.88 13.16
CA TYR A 257 31.17 -5.64 13.47
C TYR A 257 31.74 -4.93 14.70
N LYS A 258 32.00 -5.66 15.80
CA LYS A 258 32.56 -5.09 17.03
C LYS A 258 33.93 -4.46 16.76
N VAL A 259 34.81 -5.15 16.04
CA VAL A 259 36.13 -4.61 15.67
C VAL A 259 36.00 -3.35 14.81
N LEU A 260 35.13 -3.39 13.79
CA LEU A 260 34.88 -2.24 12.91
C LEU A 260 34.32 -1.03 13.66
N ASN A 261 33.29 -1.22 14.50
CA ASN A 261 32.67 -0.13 15.26
C ASN A 261 33.64 0.48 16.29
N THR A 262 34.46 -0.36 16.94
CA THR A 262 35.45 0.10 17.94
C THR A 262 36.53 0.96 17.30
N ASN A 263 36.88 0.68 16.04
CA ASN A 263 37.98 1.32 15.31
C ASN A 263 37.50 2.16 14.12
N LYS A 264 36.23 2.58 14.10
CA LYS A 264 35.61 3.17 12.91
C LYS A 264 36.30 4.45 12.42
N GLU A 265 36.81 5.28 13.32
CA GLU A 265 37.51 6.53 12.99
C GLU A 265 38.89 6.30 12.34
N SER A 266 39.52 5.15 12.59
CA SER A 266 40.80 4.79 11.97
C SER A 266 40.61 4.01 10.68
N ILE A 267 39.54 3.22 10.58
CA ILE A 267 39.26 2.27 9.49
C ILE A 267 38.47 2.89 8.34
N PHE A 268 37.42 3.64 8.63
CA PHE A 268 36.52 4.19 7.62
C PHE A 268 36.89 5.64 7.30
N ASP A 269 36.70 6.03 6.05
CA ASP A 269 36.63 7.44 5.71
C ASP A 269 35.30 8.03 6.22
N ARG A 270 35.33 9.25 6.74
CA ARG A 270 34.22 9.85 7.52
C ARG A 270 32.92 10.05 6.72
N GLY A 271 32.95 9.85 5.41
CA GLY A 271 31.77 9.97 4.55
C GLY A 271 31.40 8.70 3.79
N ASN A 272 32.31 7.74 3.62
CA ASN A 272 32.18 6.75 2.55
C ASN A 272 32.18 5.32 3.08
N LEU A 273 31.05 4.63 2.92
CA LEU A 273 30.89 3.23 3.26
C LEU A 273 29.81 2.62 2.36
N PHE A 274 30.12 1.47 1.80
CA PHE A 274 29.16 0.55 1.22
C PHE A 274 29.14 -0.73 2.07
N ALA A 275 27.98 -1.15 2.53
CA ALA A 275 27.79 -2.44 3.18
C ALA A 275 26.66 -3.20 2.51
N MET A 276 26.82 -4.50 2.31
CA MET A 276 25.83 -5.35 1.65
C MET A 276 25.70 -6.71 2.34
N ALA A 277 24.48 -7.20 2.41
CA ALA A 277 24.16 -8.59 2.74
C ALA A 277 22.97 -9.08 1.92
N THR A 278 22.94 -10.38 1.63
CA THR A 278 21.78 -11.05 1.04
C THR A 278 21.04 -11.89 2.10
N VAL A 279 19.72 -11.93 2.02
CA VAL A 279 18.84 -12.66 2.93
C VAL A 279 18.00 -13.63 2.10
N PHE A 280 18.16 -14.93 2.33
CA PHE A 280 17.44 -15.98 1.59
C PHE A 280 16.27 -16.55 2.38
N SER A 281 16.39 -16.58 3.71
CA SER A 281 15.38 -17.13 4.60
C SER A 281 15.20 -16.27 5.85
N GLU A 282 14.19 -16.58 6.64
CA GLU A 282 13.94 -15.90 7.91
C GLU A 282 15.08 -16.10 8.92
N SER A 283 15.82 -17.20 8.84
CA SER A 283 16.99 -17.44 9.68
C SER A 283 18.12 -16.42 9.44
N ASP A 284 18.13 -15.76 8.28
CA ASP A 284 19.07 -14.70 7.91
C ASP A 284 18.62 -13.29 8.35
N ASN A 285 17.50 -13.14 9.06
CA ASN A 285 16.97 -11.84 9.50
C ASN A 285 17.99 -10.98 10.27
N TRP A 286 18.95 -11.61 10.93
CA TRP A 286 20.04 -10.90 11.62
C TRP A 286 20.89 -10.03 10.68
N ARG A 287 20.97 -10.35 9.38
CA ARG A 287 21.71 -9.56 8.38
C ARG A 287 21.06 -8.20 8.17
N ARG A 288 19.72 -8.13 8.19
CA ARG A 288 18.97 -6.86 8.13
C ARG A 288 19.34 -5.96 9.30
N HIS A 289 19.36 -6.54 10.50
CA HIS A 289 19.78 -5.83 11.70
C HIS A 289 21.24 -5.39 11.65
N MET A 290 22.11 -6.17 11.00
CA MET A 290 23.50 -5.81 10.81
C MET A 290 23.66 -4.58 9.90
N MET A 291 22.95 -4.54 8.75
CA MET A 291 22.97 -3.37 7.86
C MET A 291 22.44 -2.12 8.57
N GLU A 292 21.39 -2.27 9.38
CA GLU A 292 20.86 -1.18 10.21
C GLU A 292 21.88 -0.67 11.25
N ARG A 293 22.69 -1.56 11.82
CA ARG A 293 23.78 -1.17 12.74
C ARG A 293 24.88 -0.40 12.04
N PHE A 294 25.26 -0.76 10.81
CA PHE A 294 26.21 0.05 10.02
C PHE A 294 25.71 1.50 9.87
N ARG A 295 24.42 1.68 9.58
CA ARG A 295 23.78 3.01 9.46
C ARG A 295 23.69 3.75 10.80
N LYS A 296 23.38 3.05 11.89
CA LYS A 296 23.11 3.67 13.20
C LYS A 296 24.33 3.86 14.10
N GLU A 297 25.41 3.12 13.87
CA GLU A 297 26.54 3.10 14.80
C GLU A 297 27.87 3.39 14.09
N ILE A 298 28.02 3.06 12.80
CA ILE A 298 29.28 3.31 12.07
C ILE A 298 29.23 4.66 11.35
N ILE A 299 28.28 4.88 10.43
CA ILE A 299 28.11 6.18 9.74
C ILE A 299 26.79 6.84 10.16
N LEU A 300 26.87 7.67 11.20
CA LEU A 300 25.73 8.29 11.87
C LEU A 300 25.01 9.36 11.05
N TYR A 301 25.73 10.01 10.13
CA TYR A 301 25.30 11.25 9.50
C TYR A 301 25.02 11.10 8.01
N HIS A 302 24.12 11.94 7.51
CA HIS A 302 23.76 12.06 6.11
C HIS A 302 24.95 12.60 5.26
N PRO A 303 25.12 12.18 3.98
CA PRO A 303 24.32 11.21 3.22
C PRO A 303 24.65 9.77 3.59
N CYS A 304 23.69 9.05 4.17
CA CYS A 304 23.79 7.64 4.50
C CYS A 304 22.38 7.03 4.48
N PHE A 305 22.21 5.95 3.73
CA PHE A 305 20.94 5.31 3.44
C PHE A 305 21.05 3.82 3.67
N ARG A 306 20.05 3.23 4.31
CA ARG A 306 19.83 1.78 4.28
C ARG A 306 18.65 1.47 3.39
N THR A 307 18.75 0.43 2.58
CA THR A 307 17.68 0.02 1.68
C THR A 307 17.49 -1.48 1.66
N GLN A 308 16.22 -1.88 1.59
CA GLN A 308 15.82 -3.27 1.46
C GLN A 308 15.15 -3.47 0.10
N VAL A 309 15.77 -4.31 -0.73
CA VAL A 309 15.24 -4.65 -2.06
C VAL A 309 14.94 -6.14 -2.09
N VAL A 310 13.67 -6.49 -2.32
CA VAL A 310 13.22 -7.88 -2.38
C VAL A 310 12.98 -8.28 -3.82
N PHE A 311 13.57 -9.38 -4.25
CA PHE A 311 13.40 -9.94 -5.59
C PHE A 311 12.56 -11.21 -5.49
N ASN A 312 11.38 -11.18 -6.12
CA ASN A 312 10.42 -12.27 -6.09
C ASN A 312 10.44 -13.03 -7.43
N SER A 313 10.35 -14.36 -7.35
CA SER A 313 10.12 -15.19 -8.52
C SER A 313 8.74 -14.92 -9.11
N THR A 314 8.68 -14.82 -10.44
CA THR A 314 7.44 -14.64 -11.19
C THR A 314 6.71 -15.96 -11.44
N THR A 315 7.32 -17.10 -11.11
CA THR A 315 6.71 -18.42 -11.29
C THR A 315 5.62 -18.65 -10.24
N ALA A 316 4.42 -19.03 -10.69
CA ALA A 316 3.21 -19.17 -9.90
C ALA A 316 3.27 -20.19 -8.73
N ASP A 317 4.37 -20.94 -8.60
CA ASP A 317 4.52 -22.07 -7.67
C ASP A 317 5.30 -21.69 -6.40
N GLY A 318 4.96 -20.55 -5.78
CA GLY A 318 5.49 -20.17 -4.46
C GLY A 318 7.00 -19.95 -4.40
N GLY A 319 7.61 -19.50 -5.51
CA GLY A 319 9.06 -19.38 -5.63
C GLY A 319 9.68 -18.47 -4.57
N GLY A 320 10.79 -18.91 -4.00
CA GLY A 320 11.54 -18.19 -2.96
C GLY A 320 11.82 -16.73 -3.33
N SER A 321 11.90 -15.88 -2.31
CA SER A 321 12.29 -14.48 -2.44
C SER A 321 13.71 -14.30 -1.93
N VAL A 322 14.55 -13.60 -2.69
CA VAL A 322 15.89 -13.20 -2.24
C VAL A 322 15.87 -11.71 -1.96
N GLU A 323 16.37 -11.30 -0.80
CA GLU A 323 16.51 -9.90 -0.45
C GLU A 323 17.97 -9.46 -0.48
N MET A 324 18.17 -8.25 -0.99
CA MET A 324 19.41 -7.50 -0.94
C MET A 324 19.22 -6.33 0.03
N ASP A 325 19.96 -6.35 1.14
CA ASP A 325 20.01 -5.26 2.12
C ASP A 325 21.34 -4.51 1.97
N LEU A 326 21.25 -3.19 1.79
CA LEU A 326 22.39 -2.31 1.52
C LEU A 326 22.41 -1.18 2.54
N THR A 327 23.61 -0.79 2.97
CA THR A 327 23.86 0.49 3.64
C THR A 327 24.93 1.25 2.87
N VAL A 328 24.59 2.42 2.32
CA VAL A 328 25.49 3.23 1.51
C VAL A 328 25.58 4.64 2.06
N SER A 329 26.80 5.16 2.22
CA SER A 329 27.07 6.54 2.62
C SER A 329 27.97 7.27 1.63
N GLY A 330 27.92 8.60 1.67
CA GLY A 330 28.75 9.48 0.85
C GLY A 330 28.16 9.78 -0.53
N ASP A 331 26.94 9.29 -0.80
CA ASP A 331 26.29 9.41 -2.11
C ASP A 331 24.93 10.11 -2.02
N GLU A 332 24.90 11.38 -2.43
CA GLU A 332 23.65 12.18 -2.49
C GLU A 332 22.68 11.69 -3.58
N HIS A 333 23.18 10.99 -4.61
CA HIS A 333 22.39 10.49 -5.74
C HIS A 333 22.05 9.01 -5.62
N PHE A 334 22.22 8.44 -4.41
CA PHE A 334 22.08 7.02 -4.16
C PHE A 334 20.74 6.43 -4.61
N ILE A 335 19.63 7.14 -4.42
CA ILE A 335 18.31 6.63 -4.81
C ILE A 335 18.19 6.44 -6.33
N GLU A 336 18.74 7.36 -7.12
CA GLU A 336 18.75 7.25 -8.58
C GLU A 336 19.65 6.09 -9.03
N ARG A 337 20.86 5.99 -8.45
CA ARG A 337 21.81 4.93 -8.76
C ARG A 337 21.26 3.56 -8.35
N LEU A 338 20.62 3.46 -7.19
CA LEU A 338 19.94 2.25 -6.71
C LEU A 338 18.86 1.80 -7.69
N LYS A 339 17.98 2.71 -8.14
CA LYS A 339 16.94 2.38 -9.12
C LYS A 339 17.54 1.79 -10.41
N ASN A 340 18.62 2.39 -10.91
CA ASN A 340 19.31 1.89 -12.10
C ASN A 340 19.97 0.54 -11.85
N THR A 341 20.56 0.32 -10.67
CA THR A 341 21.15 -0.96 -10.26
C THR A 341 20.08 -2.05 -10.16
N VAL A 342 18.96 -1.77 -9.53
CA VAL A 342 17.84 -2.72 -9.40
C VAL A 342 17.29 -3.11 -10.77
N ALA A 343 17.09 -2.14 -11.68
CA ALA A 343 16.64 -2.44 -13.04
C ALA A 343 17.61 -3.36 -13.80
N ARG A 344 18.94 -3.14 -13.69
CA ARG A 344 19.95 -4.01 -14.30
C ARG A 344 19.95 -5.42 -13.70
N ILE A 345 19.68 -5.55 -12.40
CA ILE A 345 19.54 -6.85 -11.75
C ILE A 345 18.32 -7.57 -12.33
N GLU A 346 17.15 -6.93 -12.36
CA GLU A 346 15.91 -7.51 -12.94
C GLU A 346 16.10 -8.02 -14.37
N GLU A 347 16.80 -7.24 -15.21
CA GLU A 347 17.13 -7.62 -16.59
C GLU A 347 17.97 -8.91 -16.68
N ARG A 348 18.83 -9.16 -15.68
CA ARG A 348 19.76 -10.31 -15.65
C ARG A 348 19.15 -11.57 -15.04
N ILE A 349 18.37 -11.43 -13.96
CA ILE A 349 17.88 -12.59 -13.18
C ILE A 349 16.41 -12.94 -13.44
N ALA A 350 15.71 -12.18 -14.30
CA ALA A 350 14.28 -12.38 -14.63
C ALA A 350 13.35 -12.43 -13.39
N LEU A 351 13.79 -11.85 -12.26
CA LEU A 351 12.99 -11.64 -11.06
C LEU A 351 12.43 -10.21 -11.08
N LYS A 352 11.28 -10.02 -10.44
CA LYS A 352 10.75 -8.68 -10.19
C LYS A 352 11.18 -8.20 -8.81
N SER A 353 11.64 -6.97 -8.75
CA SER A 353 12.08 -6.31 -7.54
C SER A 353 10.96 -5.48 -6.91
N ASP A 354 11.08 -5.28 -5.60
CA ASP A 354 10.30 -4.32 -4.83
C ASP A 354 11.24 -3.65 -3.80
N ILE A 355 11.33 -2.32 -3.86
CA ILE A 355 12.12 -1.54 -2.88
C ILE A 355 11.20 -1.29 -1.69
N ARG A 356 11.32 -2.13 -0.66
CA ARG A 356 10.41 -2.13 0.49
C ARG A 356 10.68 -0.99 1.46
N ASP A 357 11.95 -0.65 1.66
CA ASP A 357 12.35 0.34 2.66
C ASP A 357 13.57 1.14 2.19
N VAL A 358 13.56 2.43 2.54
CA VAL A 358 14.65 3.39 2.33
C VAL A 358 14.73 4.31 3.54
N VAL A 359 15.75 4.11 4.38
CA VAL A 359 15.92 4.83 5.65
C VAL A 359 17.19 5.65 5.63
N GLY A 360 17.05 6.97 5.80
CA GLY A 360 18.18 7.90 5.93
C GLY A 360 18.81 7.92 7.34
N ALA A 361 20.06 8.35 7.42
CA ALA A 361 20.78 8.63 8.67
C ALA A 361 20.41 10.00 9.30
N LEU A 362 21.08 10.37 10.39
CA LEU A 362 20.84 11.66 11.06
C LEU A 362 21.33 12.81 10.18
N TYR A 363 20.57 13.90 10.13
CA TYR A 363 21.08 15.12 9.51
C TYR A 363 22.11 15.77 10.43
N THR A 364 23.22 16.22 9.86
CA THR A 364 24.13 17.13 10.54
C THR A 364 23.37 18.42 10.82
N MET A 365 23.42 18.88 12.07
CA MET A 365 22.90 20.20 12.42
C MET A 365 23.76 21.23 11.69
N ASP A 366 23.19 21.90 10.69
CA ASP A 366 23.82 23.06 10.09
C ASP A 366 23.60 24.25 11.04
N PRO A 367 24.65 24.79 11.71
CA PRO A 367 24.50 25.92 12.60
C PRO A 367 24.06 27.20 11.88
N ASN A 368 24.19 27.23 10.55
CA ASN A 368 23.72 28.31 9.68
C ASN A 368 22.40 27.99 8.98
N TRP A 369 21.68 26.96 9.44
CA TRP A 369 20.35 26.61 8.91
C TRP A 369 19.36 27.76 9.15
N ASP A 370 19.22 28.61 8.13
CA ASP A 370 18.24 29.70 8.06
C ASP A 370 17.25 29.41 6.92
N PRO A 371 16.35 28.44 7.09
CA PRO A 371 15.41 28.08 6.04
C PRO A 371 14.49 29.28 5.81
N THR A 372 14.24 29.58 4.54
CA THR A 372 13.21 30.57 4.21
C THR A 372 11.85 30.01 4.61
N TYR A 373 11.24 30.59 5.64
CA TYR A 373 9.88 30.24 6.03
C TYR A 373 8.89 30.88 5.07
N PHE A 374 8.30 30.07 4.20
CA PHE A 374 7.20 30.50 3.36
C PHE A 374 5.93 30.59 4.19
N LYS A 375 5.37 31.79 4.33
CA LYS A 375 4.05 32.00 4.92
C LYS A 375 2.96 31.70 3.90
N HIS A 376 1.73 31.52 4.35
CA HIS A 376 0.59 31.27 3.47
C HIS A 376 0.41 32.37 2.40
N GLU A 377 0.75 33.62 2.73
CA GLU A 377 0.65 34.76 1.81
C GLU A 377 1.75 34.77 0.73
N ASN A 378 2.82 33.98 0.90
CA ASN A 378 3.87 33.84 -0.10
C ASN A 378 3.47 32.92 -1.26
N PHE A 379 2.37 32.18 -1.13
CA PHE A 379 1.85 31.30 -2.19
C PHE A 379 0.81 32.03 -3.03
N ASP A 380 0.80 31.81 -4.35
CA ASP A 380 -0.27 32.28 -5.21
C ASP A 380 -1.56 31.52 -4.90
N ARG A 381 -2.58 32.26 -4.44
CA ARG A 381 -3.87 31.70 -4.02
C ARG A 381 -4.95 31.81 -5.09
N ARG A 382 -4.65 32.39 -6.26
CA ARG A 382 -5.67 32.66 -7.30
C ARG A 382 -6.33 31.38 -7.78
N ASP A 383 -5.55 30.41 -8.22
CA ASP A 383 -6.06 29.13 -8.74
C ASP A 383 -6.82 28.35 -7.67
N ALA A 384 -6.30 28.33 -6.42
CA ALA A 384 -6.96 27.66 -5.30
C ALA A 384 -8.29 28.34 -4.94
N LEU A 385 -8.37 29.67 -5.00
CA LEU A 385 -9.58 30.43 -4.72
C LEU A 385 -10.60 30.30 -5.86
N GLU A 386 -10.16 30.33 -7.12
CA GLU A 386 -11.03 30.05 -8.27
C GLU A 386 -11.59 28.62 -8.20
N GLN A 387 -10.74 27.65 -7.87
CA GLN A 387 -11.15 26.27 -7.63
C GLN A 387 -12.17 26.20 -6.48
N TYR A 388 -11.88 26.82 -5.33
CA TYR A 388 -12.80 26.90 -4.18
C TYR A 388 -14.15 27.53 -4.54
N LYS A 389 -14.14 28.59 -5.35
CA LYS A 389 -15.36 29.26 -5.83
C LYS A 389 -16.17 28.40 -6.80
N SER A 390 -15.49 27.58 -7.61
CA SER A 390 -16.13 26.69 -8.60
C SER A 390 -16.79 25.44 -8.01
N GLN A 391 -16.58 25.16 -6.72
CA GLN A 391 -17.13 23.97 -6.06
C GLN A 391 -18.64 24.09 -5.91
N GLN A 392 -19.33 23.01 -6.25
CA GLN A 392 -20.75 22.84 -5.98
C GLN A 392 -20.95 21.50 -5.30
N ALA A 393 -21.29 21.52 -4.01
CA ALA A 393 -21.77 20.32 -3.34
C ALA A 393 -23.22 20.03 -3.77
N VAL A 394 -23.48 18.75 -4.03
CA VAL A 394 -24.75 18.21 -4.54
C VAL A 394 -25.21 17.00 -3.72
N GLY A 395 -24.47 16.64 -2.68
CA GLY A 395 -24.86 15.61 -1.75
C GLY A 395 -23.83 15.30 -0.67
N TYR A 396 -24.30 14.50 0.26
CA TYR A 396 -23.59 14.02 1.43
C TYR A 396 -23.58 12.50 1.40
N GLN A 397 -22.41 11.89 1.55
CA GLN A 397 -22.30 10.44 1.61
C GLN A 397 -21.60 9.99 2.88
N ALA A 398 -22.17 8.95 3.50
CA ALA A 398 -21.58 8.24 4.62
C ALA A 398 -21.40 6.77 4.25
N VAL A 399 -20.17 6.29 4.32
CA VAL A 399 -19.81 4.88 4.18
C VAL A 399 -19.44 4.35 5.55
N VAL A 400 -20.19 3.39 6.06
CA VAL A 400 -20.07 2.89 7.43
C VAL A 400 -19.91 1.38 7.43
N GLN A 401 -18.84 0.88 8.02
CA GLN A 401 -18.65 -0.54 8.28
C GLN A 401 -19.08 -0.83 9.73
N LEU A 402 -20.00 -1.77 9.88
CA LEU A 402 -20.52 -2.23 11.16
C LEU A 402 -20.05 -3.66 11.45
N GLU A 403 -19.73 -3.91 12.72
CA GLU A 403 -19.25 -5.19 13.23
C GLU A 403 -19.94 -5.58 14.54
N PRO A 404 -19.96 -6.87 14.92
CA PRO A 404 -20.47 -7.29 16.22
C PRO A 404 -19.68 -6.65 17.37
N LYS A 405 -20.37 -6.23 18.43
CA LYS A 405 -19.71 -5.73 19.65
C LYS A 405 -18.84 -6.79 20.33
N LYS A 406 -19.23 -8.07 20.23
CA LYS A 406 -18.49 -9.20 20.79
C LYS A 406 -17.55 -9.78 19.75
N LYS A 407 -16.24 -9.78 20.02
CA LYS A 407 -15.20 -10.35 19.15
C LYS A 407 -15.33 -11.87 18.94
N SER A 408 -16.09 -12.57 19.78
CA SER A 408 -16.25 -14.03 19.71
C SER A 408 -17.26 -14.51 18.65
N LEU A 409 -17.96 -13.59 17.98
CA LEU A 409 -18.92 -13.95 16.94
C LEU A 409 -18.18 -14.14 15.61
N THR A 410 -18.32 -15.33 15.04
CA THR A 410 -17.78 -15.68 13.71
C THR A 410 -18.78 -15.45 12.58
N THR A 411 -20.07 -15.32 12.90
CA THR A 411 -21.16 -15.00 11.98
C THR A 411 -22.22 -14.15 12.68
N LEU A 412 -22.83 -13.21 11.96
CA LEU A 412 -24.01 -12.50 12.43
C LEU A 412 -25.23 -13.43 12.39
N PRO A 413 -26.08 -13.44 13.43
CA PRO A 413 -27.33 -14.20 13.44
C PRO A 413 -28.41 -13.49 12.62
N VAL A 414 -28.11 -13.17 11.36
CA VAL A 414 -28.99 -12.45 10.45
C VAL A 414 -29.23 -13.28 9.20
N THR A 415 -30.40 -13.09 8.59
CA THR A 415 -30.72 -13.62 7.27
C THR A 415 -30.93 -12.45 6.31
N THR A 416 -30.80 -12.70 5.01
CA THR A 416 -31.09 -11.69 3.98
C THR A 416 -32.49 -11.09 4.15
N ALA A 417 -33.49 -11.92 4.47
CA ALA A 417 -34.85 -11.48 4.73
C ALA A 417 -34.94 -10.58 5.99
N SER A 418 -34.19 -10.92 7.05
CA SER A 418 -34.14 -10.09 8.27
C SER A 418 -33.48 -8.74 7.99
N LEU A 419 -32.35 -8.72 7.27
CA LEU A 419 -31.65 -7.49 6.91
C LEU A 419 -32.50 -6.58 6.04
N THR A 420 -33.19 -7.17 5.06
CA THR A 420 -34.15 -6.48 4.20
C THR A 420 -35.31 -5.88 5.00
N THR A 421 -35.87 -6.65 5.93
CA THR A 421 -36.95 -6.19 6.80
C THR A 421 -36.49 -5.03 7.69
N THR A 422 -35.30 -5.14 8.27
CA THR A 422 -34.66 -4.06 9.05
C THR A 422 -34.44 -2.82 8.18
N LEU A 423 -33.93 -2.97 6.96
CA LEU A 423 -33.74 -1.85 6.04
C LEU A 423 -35.07 -1.15 5.72
N LYS A 424 -36.11 -1.91 5.35
CA LYS A 424 -37.45 -1.39 5.05
C LYS A 424 -38.05 -0.67 6.27
N SER A 425 -37.90 -1.26 7.46
CA SER A 425 -38.33 -0.66 8.73
C SER A 425 -37.61 0.67 9.01
N ILE A 426 -36.29 0.69 8.94
CA ILE A 426 -35.48 1.89 9.20
C ILE A 426 -35.82 2.99 8.20
N LEU A 427 -35.88 2.66 6.91
CA LEU A 427 -36.24 3.63 5.87
C LEU A 427 -37.66 4.14 6.02
N SER A 428 -38.61 3.32 6.50
CA SER A 428 -39.96 3.82 6.75
C SER A 428 -40.02 4.91 7.79
N ILE A 429 -39.21 4.78 8.85
CA ILE A 429 -39.12 5.79 9.89
C ILE A 429 -38.39 7.04 9.39
N VAL A 430 -37.35 6.87 8.57
CA VAL A 430 -36.62 7.98 7.94
C VAL A 430 -37.50 8.76 6.98
N VAL A 431 -38.19 8.07 6.08
CA VAL A 431 -39.07 8.69 5.08
C VAL A 431 -40.23 9.41 5.77
N ALA A 432 -40.80 8.84 6.83
CA ALA A 432 -41.80 9.50 7.66
C ALA A 432 -41.23 10.76 8.37
N GLY A 433 -40.04 10.68 8.97
CA GLY A 433 -39.41 11.82 9.64
C GLY A 433 -38.95 12.93 8.67
N LEU A 434 -38.61 12.58 7.43
CA LEU A 434 -38.34 13.54 6.36
C LEU A 434 -39.63 14.24 5.90
N ALA A 435 -40.76 13.51 5.84
CA ALA A 435 -42.07 14.07 5.51
C ALA A 435 -42.54 15.13 6.50
N GLU A 436 -42.15 15.03 7.78
CA GLU A 436 -42.50 16.04 8.79
C GLU A 436 -41.72 17.36 8.61
N ASN A 437 -40.55 17.33 7.96
CA ASN A 437 -39.69 18.49 7.77
C ASN A 437 -39.78 19.13 6.36
N LEU A 438 -40.34 18.40 5.39
CA LEU A 438 -40.64 18.89 4.06
C LEU A 438 -42.16 19.12 4.01
N GLU A 439 -42.62 20.35 3.75
CA GLU A 439 -44.05 20.71 3.59
C GLU A 439 -44.69 20.08 2.32
N SER A 440 -44.37 18.83 2.04
CA SER A 440 -44.61 18.14 0.79
C SER A 440 -45.16 16.76 1.13
N GLU A 441 -46.38 16.48 0.67
CA GLU A 441 -47.12 15.20 0.78
C GLU A 441 -46.43 14.02 0.05
N ALA A 442 -45.12 14.10 -0.17
CA ALA A 442 -44.34 13.37 -1.16
C ALA A 442 -43.67 12.09 -0.66
N SER A 443 -43.36 12.02 0.62
CA SER A 443 -42.51 10.98 1.20
C SER A 443 -43.36 9.90 1.83
N THR A 444 -44.09 9.15 0.99
CA THR A 444 -44.65 7.85 1.37
C THR A 444 -43.66 6.74 1.01
N LEU A 445 -43.68 5.64 1.78
CA LEU A 445 -42.83 4.47 1.54
C LEU A 445 -43.04 3.87 0.12
N GLU A 446 -44.21 4.09 -0.46
CA GLU A 446 -44.59 3.63 -1.79
C GLU A 446 -43.67 4.19 -2.89
N ASN A 447 -43.01 5.32 -2.63
CA ASN A 447 -42.09 5.94 -3.57
C ASN A 447 -40.64 5.46 -3.42
N VAL A 448 -40.37 4.49 -2.53
CA VAL A 448 -39.04 3.90 -2.38
C VAL A 448 -38.92 2.66 -3.26
N LYS A 449 -37.91 2.67 -4.14
CA LYS A 449 -37.61 1.52 -5.00
C LYS A 449 -36.56 0.64 -4.36
N PHE A 450 -36.90 -0.61 -4.13
CA PHE A 450 -36.00 -1.62 -3.57
C PHE A 450 -35.48 -2.57 -4.65
N ILE A 451 -34.21 -2.95 -4.53
CA ILE A 451 -33.55 -3.96 -5.36
C ILE A 451 -32.69 -4.81 -4.43
N GLU A 452 -32.74 -6.12 -4.59
CA GLU A 452 -32.06 -7.06 -3.70
C GLU A 452 -31.43 -8.16 -4.54
N ALA A 453 -30.27 -8.66 -4.09
CA ALA A 453 -29.68 -9.89 -4.60
C ALA A 453 -29.03 -10.65 -3.43
N ASP A 454 -29.37 -11.94 -3.32
CA ASP A 454 -29.01 -12.81 -2.20
C ASP A 454 -28.09 -13.98 -2.60
N ASP A 455 -27.69 -14.04 -3.87
CA ASP A 455 -26.79 -15.02 -4.46
C ASP A 455 -25.37 -14.47 -4.69
N MET A 456 -24.89 -13.63 -3.77
CA MET A 456 -23.54 -13.04 -3.79
C MET A 456 -22.61 -13.80 -2.85
N GLY A 457 -22.22 -15.01 -3.25
CA GLY A 457 -21.42 -15.89 -2.39
C GLY A 457 -22.21 -16.33 -1.16
N SER A 458 -21.73 -15.95 0.04
CA SER A 458 -22.41 -16.20 1.32
C SER A 458 -23.21 -15.00 1.82
N GLY A 459 -23.10 -13.85 1.18
CA GLY A 459 -23.71 -12.60 1.63
C GLY A 459 -24.81 -12.08 0.71
N CYS A 460 -25.17 -10.82 0.89
CA CYS A 460 -26.25 -10.19 0.13
C CYS A 460 -26.04 -8.69 -0.04
N VAL A 461 -26.74 -8.13 -1.01
CA VAL A 461 -26.81 -6.68 -1.24
C VAL A 461 -28.27 -6.24 -1.37
N SER A 462 -28.62 -5.14 -0.71
CA SER A 462 -29.92 -4.51 -0.80
C SER A 462 -29.75 -3.02 -1.07
N VAL A 463 -30.47 -2.52 -2.07
CA VAL A 463 -30.43 -1.13 -2.50
C VAL A 463 -31.82 -0.52 -2.33
N ALA A 464 -31.86 0.69 -1.80
CA ALA A 464 -33.05 1.53 -1.76
C ALA A 464 -32.78 2.86 -2.46
N LEU A 465 -33.69 3.26 -3.36
CA LEU A 465 -33.66 4.53 -4.08
C LEU A 465 -34.91 5.33 -3.75
N TRP A 466 -34.76 6.61 -3.40
CA TRP A 466 -35.88 7.51 -3.14
C TRP A 466 -35.52 8.96 -3.48
N GLU A 467 -36.48 9.87 -3.34
CA GLU A 467 -36.32 11.29 -3.71
C GLU A 467 -35.21 12.00 -2.94
N GLY A 468 -34.98 11.62 -1.68
CA GLY A 468 -33.96 12.22 -0.81
C GLY A 468 -32.55 11.62 -0.96
N GLY A 469 -32.39 10.51 -1.69
CA GLY A 469 -31.08 9.87 -1.84
C GLY A 469 -31.11 8.39 -2.20
N SER A 470 -30.03 7.69 -1.85
CA SER A 470 -29.83 6.26 -2.08
C SER A 470 -29.21 5.59 -0.86
N PHE A 471 -29.50 4.32 -0.63
CA PHE A 471 -28.89 3.52 0.42
C PHE A 471 -28.50 2.15 -0.13
N VAL A 472 -27.27 1.74 0.09
CA VAL A 472 -26.80 0.38 -0.21
C VAL A 472 -26.40 -0.29 1.10
N LEU A 473 -27.01 -1.44 1.36
CA LEU A 473 -26.67 -2.36 2.44
C LEU A 473 -25.93 -3.55 1.82
N LEU A 474 -24.73 -3.83 2.27
CA LEU A 474 -23.96 -5.01 1.90
C LEU A 474 -23.64 -5.81 3.15
N TRP A 475 -23.91 -7.11 3.10
CA TRP A 475 -23.48 -8.07 4.12
C TRP A 475 -22.50 -9.04 3.51
N ASP A 476 -21.34 -9.22 4.14
CA ASP A 476 -20.25 -10.06 3.63
C ASP A 476 -20.53 -11.58 3.70
N GLY A 477 -21.65 -11.99 4.31
CA GLY A 477 -21.99 -13.38 4.59
C GLY A 477 -21.45 -13.91 5.93
N ARG A 478 -20.76 -13.06 6.70
CA ARG A 478 -20.24 -13.37 8.03
C ARG A 478 -20.58 -12.26 9.00
N ILE A 479 -19.65 -11.36 9.28
CA ILE A 479 -19.73 -10.42 10.39
C ILE A 479 -19.74 -8.96 9.98
N HIS A 480 -19.42 -8.63 8.73
CA HIS A 480 -19.33 -7.25 8.29
C HIS A 480 -20.60 -6.82 7.57
N LEU A 481 -21.08 -5.63 7.95
CA LEU A 481 -22.17 -4.94 7.29
C LEU A 481 -21.68 -3.57 6.84
N ASP A 482 -21.67 -3.35 5.53
CA ASP A 482 -21.31 -2.07 4.93
C ASP A 482 -22.57 -1.31 4.56
N LEU A 483 -22.67 -0.08 5.05
CA LEU A 483 -23.75 0.86 4.76
C LEU A 483 -23.18 1.97 3.90
N ASN A 484 -23.69 2.15 2.69
CA ASN A 484 -23.39 3.30 1.85
C ASN A 484 -24.64 4.15 1.71
N LEU A 485 -24.74 5.20 2.52
CA LEU A 485 -25.84 6.16 2.50
C LEU A 485 -25.43 7.41 1.73
N PHE A 486 -26.26 7.81 0.78
CA PHE A 486 -26.15 9.09 0.09
C PHE A 486 -27.43 9.91 0.29
N LEU A 487 -27.27 11.20 0.55
CA LEU A 487 -28.34 12.17 0.70
C LEU A 487 -28.08 13.36 -0.23
N TYR A 488 -29.09 13.86 -0.93
CA TYR A 488 -28.93 15.05 -1.78
C TYR A 488 -28.68 16.33 -0.98
N LYS A 489 -29.19 16.38 0.27
CA LYS A 489 -28.95 17.46 1.21
C LYS A 489 -27.97 16.99 2.28
N GLU A 490 -27.08 17.88 2.68
CA GLU A 490 -26.23 17.64 3.83
C GLU A 490 -27.06 17.51 5.12
N ASP A 491 -27.22 16.27 5.59
CA ASP A 491 -27.91 15.93 6.83
C ASP A 491 -27.17 14.83 7.60
N ALA A 492 -26.08 15.25 8.27
CA ALA A 492 -25.28 14.37 9.10
C ALA A 492 -26.08 13.77 10.29
N LYS A 493 -27.13 14.46 10.76
CA LYS A 493 -27.98 13.97 11.86
C LYS A 493 -28.81 12.78 11.39
N LEU A 494 -29.41 12.88 10.20
CA LEU A 494 -30.15 11.77 9.61
C LEU A 494 -29.26 10.56 9.36
N ALA A 495 -28.07 10.77 8.79
CA ALA A 495 -27.12 9.69 8.57
C ALA A 495 -26.74 8.97 9.87
N THR A 496 -26.47 9.74 10.93
CA THR A 496 -26.16 9.20 12.26
C THR A 496 -27.35 8.46 12.88
N ALA A 497 -28.58 8.94 12.65
CA ALA A 497 -29.78 8.28 13.14
C ALA A 497 -30.02 6.92 12.45
N ILE A 498 -29.81 6.83 11.14
CA ILE A 498 -29.89 5.57 10.37
C ILE A 498 -28.86 4.58 10.90
N GLU A 499 -27.60 4.98 11.00
CA GLU A 499 -26.52 4.16 11.55
C GLU A 499 -26.86 3.68 12.97
N GLY A 500 -27.35 4.58 13.82
CA GLY A 500 -27.74 4.29 15.20
C GLY A 500 -28.80 3.21 15.32
N ARG A 501 -29.76 3.17 14.38
CA ARG A 501 -30.81 2.14 14.34
C ARG A 501 -30.26 0.76 13.97
N PHE A 502 -29.40 0.67 12.96
CA PHE A 502 -28.72 -0.59 12.63
C PHE A 502 -27.90 -1.11 13.82
N LYS A 503 -27.17 -0.22 14.50
CA LYS A 503 -26.38 -0.58 15.68
C LYS A 503 -27.24 -1.07 16.85
N SER A 504 -28.40 -0.48 17.08
CA SER A 504 -29.28 -0.88 18.18
C SER A 504 -30.01 -2.19 17.88
N GLU A 505 -30.61 -2.32 16.69
CA GLU A 505 -31.38 -3.51 16.29
C GLU A 505 -30.50 -4.75 16.16
N LEU A 506 -29.32 -4.61 15.54
CA LEU A 506 -28.40 -5.73 15.27
C LEU A 506 -27.28 -5.87 16.31
N LYS A 507 -27.26 -5.02 17.34
CA LYS A 507 -26.24 -5.00 18.42
C LYS A 507 -24.80 -4.85 17.89
N LEU A 508 -24.62 -3.98 16.91
CA LEU A 508 -23.35 -3.72 16.24
C LEU A 508 -22.61 -2.52 16.83
N LYS A 509 -21.34 -2.39 16.49
CA LYS A 509 -20.50 -1.20 16.67
C LYS A 509 -20.00 -0.73 15.31
N THR A 510 -19.62 0.54 15.26
CA THR A 510 -18.95 1.12 14.09
C THR A 510 -17.49 0.69 14.11
N ALA A 511 -17.03 0.02 13.06
CA ALA A 511 -15.64 -0.32 12.86
C ALA A 511 -14.92 0.76 12.05
N LEU A 512 -15.58 1.23 10.99
CA LEU A 512 -15.11 2.31 10.14
C LEU A 512 -16.28 3.23 9.78
N ARG A 513 -16.02 4.52 9.68
CA ARG A 513 -16.97 5.52 9.23
C ARG A 513 -16.23 6.58 8.43
N ASP A 514 -16.56 6.66 7.15
CA ASP A 514 -16.06 7.67 6.24
C ASP A 514 -17.24 8.55 5.80
N VAL A 515 -17.01 9.85 5.72
CA VAL A 515 -18.01 10.85 5.37
C VAL A 515 -17.38 11.80 4.37
N GLN A 516 -18.07 11.98 3.24
CA GLN A 516 -17.52 12.72 2.11
C GLN A 516 -18.60 13.56 1.41
N PRO A 517 -18.25 14.78 0.97
CA PRO A 517 -19.12 15.55 0.12
C PRO A 517 -19.12 14.97 -1.30
N ARG A 518 -20.21 15.16 -2.01
CA ARG A 518 -20.35 14.84 -3.44
C ARG A 518 -20.66 16.11 -4.20
N GLY A 519 -20.12 16.23 -5.40
CA GLY A 519 -20.19 17.48 -6.16
C GLY A 519 -19.27 17.52 -7.37
N TYR A 520 -19.23 18.70 -7.96
CA TYR A 520 -18.33 19.05 -9.07
C TYR A 520 -17.55 20.33 -8.73
N GLY A 521 -16.58 20.69 -9.59
CA GLY A 521 -15.61 21.76 -9.32
C GLY A 521 -14.26 21.25 -8.78
N ARG A 522 -13.88 20.02 -9.16
CA ARG A 522 -12.65 19.31 -8.75
C ARG A 522 -12.69 18.81 -7.30
N VAL A 523 -12.01 19.50 -6.38
CA VAL A 523 -12.07 19.19 -4.94
C VAL A 523 -13.38 19.75 -4.42
N VAL A 524 -14.19 18.95 -3.75
CA VAL A 524 -15.51 19.34 -3.26
C VAL A 524 -15.46 19.36 -1.73
N ASN A 525 -15.95 20.43 -1.12
CA ASN A 525 -16.16 20.52 0.33
C ASN A 525 -17.65 20.33 0.67
N PHE A 526 -17.98 20.20 1.96
CA PHE A 526 -19.36 20.18 2.42
C PHE A 526 -20.04 21.53 2.19
N ASP A 527 -21.38 21.55 2.11
CA ASP A 527 -22.12 22.80 1.93
C ASP A 527 -21.84 23.75 3.11
N SER A 528 -21.71 23.20 4.32
CA SER A 528 -21.32 23.98 5.51
C SER A 528 -19.98 24.70 5.37
N ASP A 529 -19.01 24.08 4.70
CA ASP A 529 -17.66 24.61 4.52
C ASP A 529 -17.60 25.70 3.44
N LEU A 530 -18.57 25.68 2.53
CA LEU A 530 -18.68 26.63 1.41
C LEU A 530 -19.39 27.93 1.80
N LEU A 531 -20.16 27.93 2.88
CA LEU A 531 -21.00 29.06 3.30
C LEU A 531 -20.32 30.01 4.30
N GLY A 532 -19.22 29.61 4.94
CA GLY A 532 -18.49 30.39 5.95
C GLY A 532 -19.31 30.70 7.22
N ASP A 533 -18.64 31.00 8.33
CA ASP A 533 -19.30 31.32 9.62
C ASP A 533 -20.18 32.59 9.56
N ASP A 534 -19.93 33.47 8.58
CA ASP A 534 -20.62 34.76 8.44
C ASP A 534 -21.77 34.76 7.41
N GLY A 535 -22.12 33.60 6.84
CA GLY A 535 -23.23 33.51 5.87
C GLY A 535 -23.10 34.54 4.77
N ASP A 536 -21.91 34.63 4.15
CA ASP A 536 -21.61 35.61 3.12
C ASP A 536 -22.57 35.43 1.93
N LYS A 537 -23.62 36.25 1.91
CA LYS A 537 -24.70 36.27 0.90
C LYS A 537 -24.22 36.74 -0.48
N SER A 538 -22.90 36.87 -0.69
CA SER A 538 -22.32 37.28 -1.97
C SER A 538 -22.08 36.13 -2.95
N ARG A 539 -22.42 34.89 -2.56
CA ARG A 539 -22.37 33.70 -3.42
C ARG A 539 -23.69 33.42 -4.12
#